data_AF-A0A3M6KH56-F1
#
_entry.id   AF-A0A3M6KH56-F1
#
_cell.length_a   1.000
_cell.length_b   1.000
_cell.length_c   1.000
_cell.angle_alpha   90.00
_cell.angle_beta   90.00
_cell.angle_gamma   90.00
#
_symmetry.space_group_name_H-M   'P 1'
#
loop_
_entity.id
_entity.type
_entity.pdbx_description
1 polymer ?
#
loop_
_entity_poly.entity_id
_entity_poly.type
_entity_poly.pdbx_seq_one_letter_code
_entity_poly.pdbx_strand_id
1 'polypeptide(L)' 'MLVPVRCFTCGKLIADKYSDYQNRIKTGEDPKKVLDELGMDRYCCRRMLLTTVETIQQVVPFYEAMHKRNQEVQSELE' A
#
# COMPACT_ATOMS: atom_id res chain seq x y z
N MET A 1 -4.55 1.34 -4.89
CA MET A 1 -3.91 2.58 -4.41
C MET A 1 -2.85 2.23 -3.38
N LEU A 2 -1.82 3.06 -3.28
CA LEU A 2 -0.69 2.87 -2.37
C LEU A 2 -1.01 3.41 -0.97
N VAL A 3 -0.19 3.01 0.00
CA VAL A 3 -0.27 3.45 1.40
C VAL A 3 0.01 4.95 1.51
N PRO A 4 -0.69 5.68 2.41
CA PRO A 4 -0.40 7.08 2.63
C PRO A 4 1.04 7.28 3.14
N VAL A 5 1.76 8.23 2.55
CA VAL A 5 3.14 8.56 2.93
C VAL A 5 3.22 9.01 4.39
N ARG A 6 2.26 9.82 4.83
CA ARG A 6 2.14 10.35 6.19
C ARG A 6 0.76 10.07 6.76
N CYS A 7 0.66 9.99 8.08
CA CYS A 7 -0.62 9.87 8.77
C CYS A 7 -1.46 11.14 8.61
N PHE A 8 -2.74 10.98 8.28
CA PHE A 8 -3.67 12.09 8.06
C PHE A 8 -3.91 12.98 9.28
N THR A 9 -3.63 12.50 10.49
CA THR A 9 -3.85 13.26 11.73
C THR A 9 -2.55 13.79 12.31
N CYS A 10 -1.56 12.90 12.51
CA CYS A 10 -0.33 13.22 13.22
C CYS A 10 0.79 13.73 12.30
N GLY A 11 0.67 13.55 10.97
CA GLY A 11 1.73 13.88 10.01
C GLY A 11 2.99 13.01 10.10
N LYS A 12 3.05 12.04 11.02
CA LYS A 12 4.16 11.08 11.15
C LYS A 12 4.33 10.28 9.87
N LEU A 13 5.57 9.95 9.51
CA LEU A 13 5.90 9.08 8.39
C LEU A 13 5.38 7.65 8.65
N ILE A 14 4.72 7.06 7.65
CA ILE A 14 4.08 5.73 7.74
C ILE A 14 4.56 4.79 6.63
N ALA A 15 4.74 5.31 5.41
CA ALA A 15 5.03 4.46 4.25
C ALA A 15 6.38 3.72 4.35
N ASP A 16 7.35 4.26 5.09
CA ASP A 16 8.65 3.63 5.34
C ASP A 16 8.52 2.29 6.09
N LYS A 17 7.51 2.15 6.95
CA LYS A 17 7.33 1.00 7.85
C LYS A 17 6.29 -0.01 7.36
N TYR A 18 5.55 0.33 6.31
CA TYR A 18 4.42 -0.49 5.89
C TYR A 18 4.86 -1.85 5.31
N SER A 19 5.95 -1.89 4.55
CA SER A 19 6.51 -3.15 4.02
C SER A 19 6.88 -4.11 5.14
N ASP A 20 7.57 -3.60 6.17
CA ASP A 20 8.03 -4.39 7.30
C ASP A 20 6.86 -4.90 8.14
N TYR A 21 5.87 -4.03 8.37
CA TYR A 21 4.62 -4.40 9.01
C TYR A 21 3.92 -5.54 8.26
N GLN A 22 3.73 -5.41 6.95
CA GLN A 22 3.07 -6.44 6.14
C GLN A 22 3.83 -7.77 6.15
N ASN A 23 5.16 -7.75 6.08
CA ASN A 23 5.96 -8.96 6.12
C ASN A 23 5.83 -9.69 7.46
N ARG A 24 5.88 -8.97 8.59
CA ARG A 24 5.75 -9.56 9.92
C ARG A 24 4.35 -10.12 10.20
N ILE A 25 3.31 -9.41 9.75
CA ILE A 25 1.93 -9.92 9.82
C ILE A 25 1.75 -11.20 9.00
N LYS A 26 2.37 -11.28 7.81
CA LYS A 26 2.34 -12.51 7.00
C LYS A 26 3.06 -13.69 7.65
N THR A 27 4.10 -13.42 8.44
CA THR A 27 4.80 -14.44 9.25
C THR A 27 3.97 -14.94 10.44
N GLY A 28 2.86 -14.28 10.76
CA GLY A 28 1.95 -14.66 11.85
C GLY A 28 2.25 -13.99 13.18
N GLU A 29 3.04 -12.91 13.19
CA GLU A 29 3.26 -12.11 14.40
C GLU A 29 2.01 -11.33 14.81
N ASP A 30 1.84 -11.11 16.13
CA ASP A 30 0.71 -10.35 16.66
C ASP A 30 0.79 -8.86 16.24
N PRO A 31 -0.25 -8.30 15.59
CA PRO A 31 -0.25 -6.92 15.11
C PRO A 31 0.10 -5.88 16.16
N LYS A 32 -0.32 -6.11 17.42
CA LYS A 32 -0.06 -5.17 18.50
C LYS A 32 1.44 -5.06 18.80
N LYS A 33 2.13 -6.19 18.94
CA LYS A 33 3.58 -6.23 19.19
C LYS A 33 4.37 -5.59 18.05
N VAL A 34 4.00 -5.91 16.81
CA VAL A 34 4.66 -5.33 15.63
C VAL A 34 4.52 -3.81 15.60
N LEU A 35 3.32 -3.28 15.89
CA LEU A 35 3.09 -1.83 15.94
C LEU A 35 3.88 -1.14 17.06
N ASP A 36 4.01 -1.81 18.21
CA ASP A 36 4.79 -1.31 19.35
C ASP A 36 6.29 -1.28 19.00
N GLU A 37 6.83 -2.32 18.38
CA GLU A 37 8.22 -2.40 17.93
C GLU A 37 8.56 -1.39 16.81
N LEU A 38 7.60 -1.11 15.92
CA LEU A 38 7.74 -0.08 14.89
C LEU A 38 7.63 1.35 15.44
N GLY A 39 7.43 1.52 16.75
CA GLY A 39 7.35 2.81 17.43
C GLY A 39 6.10 3.60 17.06
N MET A 40 4.96 2.93 16.88
CA MET A 40 3.68 3.57 16.62
C MET A 40 2.90 3.79 17.92
N ASP A 41 3.21 4.84 18.67
CA ASP A 41 2.57 5.06 19.98
C ASP A 41 1.13 5.55 19.88
N ARG A 42 0.86 6.46 18.93
CA ARG A 42 -0.45 7.11 18.78
C ARG A 42 -1.42 6.26 17.98
N TYR A 43 -2.65 6.12 18.46
CA TYR A 43 -3.72 5.37 17.79
C TYR A 43 -3.99 5.85 16.36
N CYS A 44 -3.87 7.17 16.10
CA CYS A 44 -4.11 7.74 14.79
C CYS A 44 -3.10 7.25 13.74
N CYS A 45 -1.84 7.11 14.13
CA CYS A 45 -0.78 6.58 13.27
C CYS A 45 -0.92 5.04 13.13
N ARG A 46 -1.34 4.31 14.20
CA ARG A 46 -1.64 2.86 14.15
C ARG A 46 -2.78 2.51 13.19
N ARG A 47 -3.87 3.29 13.21
CA ARG A 47 -5.02 3.10 12.31
C ARG A 47 -4.59 3.06 10.85
N MET A 48 -3.62 3.91 10.47
CA MET A 48 -3.13 3.94 9.09
C MET A 48 -2.55 2.60 8.65
N LEU A 49 -1.75 1.93 9.48
CA LEU A 49 -1.18 0.63 9.13
C LEU A 49 -2.22 -0.50 9.18
N LEU A 50 -3.13 -0.47 10.16
CA LEU A 50 -4.14 -1.51 10.36
C LEU A 50 -5.20 -1.56 9.25
N THR A 51 -5.65 -0.39 8.74
CA THR A 51 -6.78 -0.32 7.80
C THR A 51 -6.36 -0.14 6.35
N THR A 52 -5.07 0.04 6.07
CA THR A 52 -4.62 0.27 4.69
C THR A 52 -4.65 -1.04 3.89
N VAL A 53 -5.19 -0.96 2.68
CA VAL A 53 -5.22 -2.05 1.71
C VAL A 53 -4.61 -1.55 0.40
N GLU A 54 -3.62 -2.28 -0.11
CA GLU A 54 -2.97 -1.96 -1.38
C GLU A 54 -3.75 -2.52 -2.57
N THR A 55 -4.71 -1.75 -3.08
CA THR A 55 -5.49 -2.15 -4.27
C THR A 55 -4.73 -1.92 -5.59
N ILE A 56 -3.50 -1.40 -5.55
CA ILE A 56 -2.76 -1.05 -6.78
C ILE A 56 -2.45 -2.30 -7.61
N GLN A 57 -2.16 -3.42 -6.95
CA GLN A 57 -1.83 -4.69 -7.59
C GLN A 57 -2.98 -5.23 -8.46
N GLN A 58 -4.23 -4.87 -8.14
CA GLN A 58 -5.41 -5.28 -8.90
C GLN A 58 -5.67 -4.38 -10.11
N VAL A 59 -5.22 -3.12 -10.04
CA VAL A 59 -5.52 -2.08 -11.03
C VAL A 59 -4.48 -2.04 -12.15
N VAL A 60 -3.20 -2.27 -11.84
CA VAL A 60 -2.10 -2.22 -12.81
C VAL A 60 -2.33 -3.14 -14.03
N PRO A 61 -2.71 -4.42 -13.89
CA PRO A 61 -2.88 -5.31 -15.05
C PRO A 61 -3.98 -4.85 -16.01
N PHE A 62 -5.02 -4.19 -15.48
CA PHE A 62 -6.11 -3.65 -16.30
C PHE A 62 -5.61 -2.50 -17.18
N TYR A 63 -4.81 -1.57 -16.63
CA TYR A 63 -4.24 -0.47 -17.40
C TYR A 63 -3.20 -0.96 -18.42
N GLU A 64 -2.39 -1.96 -18.08
CA GLU A 64 -1.44 -2.57 -19.01
C GLU A 64 -2.14 -3.21 -20.21
N ALA A 65 -3.23 -3.96 -19.97
CA ALA A 65 -4.02 -4.57 -21.04
C ALA A 65 -4.68 -3.53 -21.95
N MET A 66 -5.24 -2.46 -21.38
CA MET A 66 -5.81 -1.34 -22.13
C MET A 66 -4.74 -0.61 -22.97
N HIS A 67 -3.56 -0.38 -22.40
CA HIS A 67 -2.47 0.31 -23.10
C HIS A 67 -1.97 -0.52 -24.30
N LYS A 68 -1.80 -1.83 -24.12
CA LYS A 68 -1.42 -2.74 -25.20
C LYS A 68 -2.45 -2.74 -26.34
N ARG A 69 -3.74 -2.80 -26.00
CA ARG A 69 -4.82 -2.78 -27.00
C ARG A 69 -4.87 -1.45 -27.77
N ASN A 70 -4.62 -0.33 -27.11
CA ASN A 70 -4.56 0.97 -27.78
C ASN A 70 -3.39 1.04 -28.77
N GLN A 71 -2.23 0.48 -28.42
CA GLN A 71 -1.08 0.40 -29.32
C GLN A 71 -1.36 -0.50 -30.54
N GLU A 72 -2.00 -1.66 -30.33
CA GLU A 72 -2.42 -2.56 -31.40
C GLU A 72 -3.38 -1.84 -32.38
N VAL A 73 -4.43 -1.20 -31.87
CA VAL A 73 -5.38 -0.43 -32.70
C VAL A 73 -4.69 0.71 -33.45
N GLN A 74 -3.75 1.41 -32.81
CA GLN A 74 -3.02 2.50 -33.46
C GLN A 74 -2.12 1.99 -34.58
N SER A 75 -1.51 0.81 -34.43
CA SER A 75 -0.74 0.16 -35.50
C SER A 75 -1.57 -0.38 -36.65
N GLU A 76 -2.86 -0.68 -36.43
CA GLU A 76 -3.79 -1.09 -37.50
C GLU A 76 -4.34 0.11 -38.29
N LEU A 77 -4.28 1.31 -37.71
CA LEU A 77 -4.78 2.56 -38.31
C LEU A 77 -3.71 3.30 -39.12
N GLU A 78 -2.43 2.96 -38.94
CA GLU A 78 -1.29 3.41 -39.75
C GLU A 78 -1.06 2.48 -40.96
#